data_AF-A0A972W143-F1
#
_entry.id   AF-A0A972W143-F1
#
_cell.length_a   1.000
_cell.length_b   1.000
_cell.length_c   1.000
_cell.angle_alpha   90.00
_cell.angle_beta   90.00
_cell.angle_gamma   90.00
#
_symmetry.space_group_name_H-M   'P 1'
#
loop_
_entity.id
_entity.type
_entity.pdbx_description
1 polymer ?
#
loop_
_entity_poly.entity_id
_entity_poly.type
_entity_poly.pdbx_seq_one_letter_code
_entity_poly.pdbx_strand_id
1 'polypeptide(L)'
;MSDEKCNSCHGLTSAHGENRANTRAGCQGCHNPRLASANQQSLDFKSMIHGIHASGVRQQPLLLDTTPYSTAVVQYPGNLSNCNACHVNDSYTLPLASGVLASTYDSGVDVGDYADDQMISATASVCSSCHDSEVAGIHMLQNGADFTATQSSSNSESCVICHGPGRVSDVSTVHGLAPE
;
A
#
# COMPACT_ATOMS: atom_id res chain seq x y z
N MET A 1 -0.73 12.83 2.50
CA MET A 1 -2.01 12.46 3.16
C MET A 1 -2.23 13.27 4.42
N SER A 2 -3.48 13.57 4.79
CA SER A 2 -3.84 14.28 6.03
C SER A 2 -4.95 13.55 6.80
N ASP A 3 -5.05 13.81 8.10
CA ASP A 3 -6.06 13.18 8.97
C ASP A 3 -7.47 13.68 8.64
N GLU A 4 -7.60 14.93 8.20
CA GLU A 4 -8.86 15.55 7.80
C GLU A 4 -9.49 14.83 6.60
N LYS A 5 -8.67 14.43 5.62
CA LYS A 5 -9.11 13.66 4.46
C LYS A 5 -9.61 12.25 4.86
N CYS A 6 -9.02 11.62 5.89
CA CYS A 6 -9.57 10.37 6.43
C CYS A 6 -10.92 10.62 7.12
N ASN A 7 -10.99 11.67 7.92
CA ASN A 7 -12.17 12.03 8.71
C ASN A 7 -13.36 12.52 7.87
N SER A 8 -13.17 12.89 6.59
CA SER A 8 -14.29 13.22 5.71
C SER A 8 -15.24 12.04 5.46
N CYS A 9 -14.75 10.80 5.59
CA CYS A 9 -15.57 9.59 5.51
C CYS A 9 -15.74 8.92 6.88
N HIS A 10 -14.68 8.90 7.70
CA HIS A 10 -14.71 8.18 8.98
C HIS A 10 -15.26 9.00 10.16
N GLY A 11 -15.39 10.33 10.03
CA GLY A 11 -15.70 11.22 11.14
C GLY A 11 -14.53 11.28 12.14
N LEU A 12 -14.41 10.24 12.95
CA LEU A 12 -13.22 9.94 13.76
C LEU A 12 -12.65 8.60 13.31
N THR A 13 -11.48 8.63 12.68
CA THR A 13 -10.76 7.40 12.34
C THR A 13 -10.32 6.69 13.62
N SER A 14 -10.87 5.51 13.85
CA SER A 14 -10.58 4.68 15.03
C SER A 14 -10.56 3.20 14.67
N ALA A 15 -9.66 2.45 15.31
CA ALA A 15 -9.49 1.02 15.09
C ALA A 15 -9.20 0.28 16.41
N HIS A 16 -9.24 -1.05 16.35
CA HIS A 16 -8.97 -1.95 17.48
C HIS A 16 -9.93 -1.75 18.68
N GLY A 17 -11.23 -1.80 18.39
CA GLY A 17 -12.28 -1.65 19.42
C GLY A 17 -12.31 -0.26 20.03
N GLU A 18 -12.13 0.76 19.19
CA GLU A 18 -12.07 2.18 19.54
C GLU A 18 -10.87 2.60 20.43
N ASN A 19 -9.94 1.69 20.71
CA ASN A 19 -8.78 1.96 21.57
C ASN A 19 -7.64 2.70 20.86
N ARG A 20 -7.59 2.64 19.52
CA ARG A 20 -6.61 3.38 18.71
C ARG A 20 -7.36 4.39 17.85
N ALA A 21 -7.63 5.53 18.47
CA ALA A 21 -8.11 6.73 17.80
C ALA A 21 -6.98 7.74 17.68
N ASN A 22 -7.08 8.60 16.68
CA ASN A 22 -6.24 9.78 16.45
C ASN A 22 -4.88 9.58 15.77
N THR A 23 -4.75 10.38 14.72
CA THR A 23 -3.60 10.68 13.87
C THR A 23 -3.00 9.51 13.10
N ARG A 24 -2.79 9.75 11.81
CA ARG A 24 -2.01 8.89 10.92
C ARG A 24 -0.65 8.52 11.51
N ALA A 25 0.00 9.44 12.24
CA ALA A 25 1.27 9.17 12.90
C ALA A 25 1.16 8.07 13.97
N GLY A 26 0.08 8.04 14.75
CA GLY A 26 -0.18 6.99 15.73
C GLY A 26 -0.34 5.62 15.08
N CYS A 27 -1.09 5.54 13.98
CA CYS A 27 -1.26 4.30 13.23
C CYS A 27 0.08 3.80 12.67
N GLN A 28 0.85 4.70 12.04
CA GLN A 28 2.15 4.40 11.42
C GLN A 28 3.21 3.94 12.43
N GLY A 29 3.08 4.31 13.71
CA GLY A 29 3.98 3.83 14.77
C GLY A 29 3.98 2.31 14.89
N CYS A 30 2.82 1.67 14.71
CA CYS A 30 2.71 0.21 14.72
C CYS A 30 2.64 -0.38 13.31
N HIS A 31 1.82 0.21 12.42
CA HIS A 31 1.69 -0.18 11.02
C HIS A 31 2.85 0.39 10.20
N ASN A 32 4.01 -0.23 10.39
CA ASN A 32 5.26 0.17 9.77
C ASN A 32 5.73 -0.89 8.75
N PRO A 33 6.78 -0.61 7.96
CA PRO A 33 7.23 -1.51 6.90
C PRO A 33 7.67 -2.90 7.35
N ARG A 34 7.82 -3.16 8.66
CA ARG A 34 8.26 -4.47 9.20
C ARG A 34 7.13 -5.30 9.80
N LEU A 35 5.90 -4.80 9.77
CA LEU A 35 4.77 -5.51 10.37
C LEU A 35 4.05 -6.34 9.32
N ALA A 36 3.92 -7.65 9.58
CA ALA A 36 3.12 -8.58 8.80
C ALA A 36 2.01 -9.22 9.66
N SER A 37 0.99 -9.74 8.99
CA SER A 37 -0.07 -10.53 9.60
C SER A 37 0.26 -12.03 9.58
N ALA A 38 -0.45 -12.82 10.38
CA ALA A 38 -0.32 -14.28 10.39
C ALA A 38 -0.67 -14.96 9.04
N ASN A 39 -1.35 -14.27 8.12
CA ASN A 39 -1.68 -14.78 6.77
C ASN A 39 -0.72 -14.29 5.69
N GLN A 40 0.50 -13.90 6.07
CA GLN A 40 1.52 -13.41 5.14
C GLN A 40 1.01 -12.22 4.31
N GLN A 41 0.41 -11.25 5.00
CA GLN A 41 0.01 -9.97 4.41
C GLN A 41 0.74 -8.84 5.13
N SER A 42 1.23 -7.88 4.35
CA SER A 42 1.82 -6.66 4.91
C SER A 42 0.78 -5.84 5.67
N LEU A 43 1.14 -5.48 6.90
CA LEU A 43 0.42 -4.54 7.74
C LEU A 43 1.10 -3.15 7.74
N ASP A 44 2.07 -2.91 6.84
CA ASP A 44 2.58 -1.58 6.56
C ASP A 44 1.43 -0.66 6.15
N PHE A 45 1.36 0.53 6.77
CA PHE A 45 0.26 1.46 6.59
C PHE A 45 -0.04 1.76 5.12
N LYS A 46 1.00 1.91 4.27
CA LYS A 46 0.81 2.21 2.85
C LYS A 46 0.15 1.07 2.07
N SER A 47 0.47 -0.18 2.41
CA SER A 47 -0.08 -1.36 1.72
C SER A 47 -1.43 -1.77 2.28
N MET A 48 -1.55 -1.81 3.61
CA MET A 48 -2.76 -2.20 4.31
C MET A 48 -3.93 -1.26 3.98
N ILE A 49 -3.73 0.06 4.06
CA ILE A 49 -4.80 1.03 3.80
C ILE A 49 -5.28 0.95 2.36
N HIS A 50 -4.38 0.84 1.38
CA HIS A 50 -4.79 0.62 0.00
C HIS A 50 -5.55 -0.70 -0.16
N GLY A 51 -5.02 -1.81 0.34
CA GLY A 51 -5.66 -3.12 0.19
C GLY A 51 -7.06 -3.21 0.82
N ILE A 52 -7.27 -2.59 1.98
CA ILE A 52 -8.59 -2.50 2.64
C ILE A 52 -9.60 -1.77 1.76
N HIS A 53 -9.22 -0.59 1.23
CA HIS A 53 -10.15 0.24 0.46
C HIS A 53 -10.31 -0.24 -0.99
N ALA A 54 -9.31 -0.91 -1.56
CA ALA A 54 -9.33 -1.44 -2.93
C ALA A 54 -10.11 -2.75 -3.10
N SER A 55 -10.88 -3.17 -2.10
CA SER A 55 -11.67 -4.41 -2.10
C SER A 55 -12.54 -4.61 -3.36
N GLY A 56 -12.98 -3.53 -4.01
CA GLY A 56 -13.79 -3.56 -5.22
C GLY A 56 -13.04 -3.80 -6.53
N VAL A 57 -11.71 -3.69 -6.55
CA VAL A 57 -10.88 -3.86 -7.77
C VAL A 57 -9.84 -4.97 -7.64
N ARG A 58 -9.53 -5.40 -6.41
CA ARG A 58 -8.62 -6.51 -6.15
C ARG A 58 -9.19 -7.83 -6.67
N GLN A 59 -8.34 -8.63 -7.31
CA GLN A 59 -8.65 -10.00 -7.71
C GLN A 59 -8.53 -10.97 -6.54
N GLN A 60 -7.62 -10.68 -5.60
CA GLN A 60 -7.37 -11.44 -4.38
C GLN A 60 -7.70 -10.56 -3.17
N PRO A 61 -8.73 -10.88 -2.37
CA PRO A 61 -9.06 -10.12 -1.17
C PRO A 61 -7.87 -10.03 -0.21
N LEU A 62 -7.69 -8.87 0.42
CA LEU A 62 -6.70 -8.73 1.48
C LEU A 62 -7.15 -9.55 2.71
N LEU A 63 -6.36 -10.52 3.14
CA LEU A 63 -6.70 -11.39 4.26
C LEU A 63 -6.02 -10.94 5.55
N LEU A 64 -6.72 -10.13 6.36
CA LEU A 64 -6.23 -9.73 7.67
C LEU A 64 -6.90 -10.59 8.74
N ASP A 65 -6.09 -11.38 9.45
CA ASP A 65 -6.57 -12.36 10.43
C ASP A 65 -7.58 -13.35 9.80
N THR A 66 -8.75 -13.57 10.39
CA THR A 66 -9.72 -14.54 9.83
C THR A 66 -10.67 -13.95 8.78
N THR A 67 -10.55 -12.66 8.47
CA THR A 67 -11.54 -11.94 7.65
C THR A 67 -10.96 -11.49 6.31
N PRO A 68 -11.50 -11.98 5.18
CA PRO A 68 -11.15 -11.44 3.87
C PRO A 68 -11.82 -10.07 3.65
N TYR A 69 -11.00 -9.03 3.49
CA TYR A 69 -11.45 -7.69 3.12
C TYR A 69 -11.90 -7.70 1.65
N SER A 70 -13.19 -7.97 1.47
CA SER A 70 -13.90 -7.96 0.20
C SER A 70 -14.95 -6.85 0.18
N THR A 71 -15.70 -6.72 -0.91
CA THR A 71 -16.82 -5.77 -1.02
C THR A 71 -17.97 -6.06 -0.05
N ALA A 72 -17.98 -7.21 0.63
CA ALA A 72 -18.90 -7.48 1.72
C ALA A 72 -18.47 -6.83 3.05
N VAL A 73 -17.17 -6.55 3.21
CA VAL A 73 -16.58 -5.96 4.43
C VAL A 73 -16.39 -4.45 4.25
N VAL A 74 -15.84 -4.03 3.10
CA VAL A 74 -15.60 -2.62 2.79
C VAL A 74 -16.15 -2.34 1.40
N GLN A 75 -17.11 -1.42 1.32
CA GLN A 75 -17.57 -0.82 0.07
C GLN A 75 -17.03 0.60 0.03
N TYR A 76 -15.97 0.84 -0.75
CA TYR A 76 -15.41 2.17 -0.88
C TYR A 76 -16.47 3.11 -1.51
N PRO A 77 -16.87 4.20 -0.82
CA PRO A 77 -18.02 4.99 -1.27
C PRO A 77 -17.69 5.94 -2.43
N GLY A 78 -16.40 6.20 -2.67
CA GLY A 78 -15.92 7.12 -3.69
C GLY A 78 -15.39 6.43 -4.94
N ASN A 79 -14.73 7.22 -5.79
CA ASN A 79 -13.93 6.68 -6.89
C ASN A 79 -12.56 6.24 -6.37
N LEU A 80 -12.22 4.96 -6.50
CA LEU A 80 -10.92 4.43 -6.06
C LEU A 80 -9.72 5.06 -6.77
N SER A 81 -9.89 5.51 -8.01
CA SER A 81 -8.84 6.19 -8.75
C SER A 81 -8.63 7.64 -8.26
N ASN A 82 -9.50 8.17 -7.40
CA ASN A 82 -9.34 9.49 -6.81
C ASN A 82 -8.34 9.46 -5.64
N CYS A 83 -7.04 9.43 -5.92
CA CYS A 83 -5.99 9.46 -4.90
C CYS A 83 -6.10 10.68 -3.95
N ASN A 84 -6.64 11.81 -4.44
CA ASN A 84 -6.88 13.02 -3.66
C ASN A 84 -7.98 12.84 -2.60
N ALA A 85 -8.67 11.71 -2.55
CA ALA A 85 -9.52 11.37 -1.41
C ALA A 85 -8.71 11.23 -0.11
N CYS A 86 -7.43 10.84 -0.18
CA CYS A 86 -6.54 10.69 0.98
C CYS A 86 -5.22 11.47 0.85
N HIS A 87 -4.63 11.48 -0.34
CA HIS A 87 -3.36 12.15 -0.60
C HIS A 87 -3.53 13.66 -0.77
N VAL A 88 -2.44 14.39 -0.58
CA VAL A 88 -2.31 15.85 -0.80
C VAL A 88 -1.03 16.12 -1.58
N ASN A 89 -0.95 17.25 -2.28
CA ASN A 89 0.27 17.76 -2.90
C ASN A 89 0.95 16.71 -3.81
N ASP A 90 0.17 15.98 -4.61
CA ASP A 90 0.64 14.93 -5.52
C ASP A 90 1.50 13.84 -4.86
N SER A 91 1.36 13.63 -3.53
CA SER A 91 2.15 12.65 -2.76
C SER A 91 1.91 11.17 -3.13
N TYR A 92 1.08 10.92 -4.14
CA TYR A 92 0.83 9.61 -4.75
C TYR A 92 1.68 9.36 -6.01
N THR A 93 2.41 10.37 -6.50
CA THR A 93 3.21 10.27 -7.73
C THR A 93 4.57 9.59 -7.48
N LEU A 94 5.26 9.26 -8.58
CA LEU A 94 6.63 8.74 -8.54
C LEU A 94 7.65 9.83 -8.91
N PRO A 95 8.89 9.77 -8.39
CA PRO A 95 9.42 8.76 -7.46
C PRO A 95 8.80 8.86 -6.06
N LEU A 96 8.79 7.75 -5.34
CA LEU A 96 8.40 7.76 -3.92
C LEU A 96 9.31 8.70 -3.12
N ALA A 97 8.79 9.21 -2.01
CA ALA A 97 9.57 10.02 -1.08
C ALA A 97 10.80 9.25 -0.57
N SER A 98 11.90 9.98 -0.33
CA SER A 98 13.12 9.40 0.21
C SER A 98 12.85 8.70 1.55
N GLY A 99 13.37 7.49 1.71
CA GLY A 99 13.22 6.70 2.94
C GLY A 99 11.97 5.81 2.99
N VAL A 100 11.14 5.76 1.94
CA VAL A 100 10.10 4.72 1.84
C VAL A 100 10.77 3.37 1.63
N LEU A 101 10.50 2.42 2.52
CA LEU A 101 11.12 1.09 2.54
C LEU A 101 10.26 0.05 1.82
N ALA A 102 10.85 -1.12 1.56
CA ALA A 102 10.13 -2.36 1.25
C ALA A 102 9.21 -2.76 2.43
N SER A 103 8.14 -3.50 2.15
CA SER A 103 7.14 -3.87 3.14
C SER A 103 7.16 -5.37 3.42
N THR A 104 7.29 -5.75 4.68
CA THR A 104 7.27 -7.14 5.15
C THR A 104 5.91 -7.77 4.94
N TYR A 105 5.97 -8.81 4.12
CA TYR A 105 5.06 -9.90 3.90
C TYR A 105 4.76 -10.88 5.00
N ASP A 106 5.88 -11.39 5.49
CA ASP A 106 6.06 -12.60 6.27
C ASP A 106 7.28 -12.32 7.14
N SER A 107 7.07 -12.38 8.46
CA SER A 107 8.11 -12.11 9.46
C SER A 107 9.00 -13.32 9.75
N GLY A 108 8.95 -14.35 8.89
CA GLY A 108 9.81 -15.52 9.02
C GLY A 108 9.54 -16.35 10.27
N VAL A 109 10.60 -16.98 10.79
CA VAL A 109 10.51 -17.85 11.97
C VAL A 109 10.56 -17.04 13.27
N ASP A 110 11.33 -15.95 13.28
CA ASP A 110 11.48 -15.08 14.44
C ASP A 110 10.98 -13.67 14.12
N VAL A 111 9.79 -13.32 14.62
CA VAL A 111 9.17 -12.00 14.44
C VAL A 111 10.04 -10.84 14.99
N GLY A 112 11.01 -11.12 15.86
CA GLY A 112 11.97 -10.15 16.37
C GLY A 112 13.22 -9.98 15.49
N ASP A 113 13.49 -10.91 14.57
CA ASP A 113 14.57 -10.84 13.61
C ASP A 113 14.01 -10.34 12.27
N TYR A 114 14.63 -9.31 11.70
CA TYR A 114 14.23 -8.76 10.40
C TYR A 114 15.11 -9.27 9.26
N ALA A 115 16.05 -10.17 9.55
CA ALA A 115 16.98 -10.72 8.57
C ALA A 115 16.33 -11.84 7.72
N ASP A 116 15.35 -12.56 8.27
CA ASP A 116 14.60 -13.62 7.58
C ASP A 116 13.22 -13.17 7.05
N ASP A 117 12.84 -11.90 7.28
CA ASP A 117 11.66 -11.28 6.68
C ASP A 117 11.64 -11.43 5.15
N GLN A 118 10.48 -11.84 4.62
CA GLN A 118 10.17 -11.71 3.21
C GLN A 118 9.38 -10.42 2.97
N MET A 119 9.81 -9.66 1.97
CA MET A 119 9.30 -8.32 1.70
C MET A 119 8.92 -8.13 0.23
N ILE A 120 8.06 -7.14 -0.01
CA ILE A 120 7.80 -6.59 -1.34
C ILE A 120 8.54 -5.26 -1.46
N SER A 121 9.24 -5.05 -2.59
CA SER A 121 9.97 -3.81 -2.88
C SER A 121 9.11 -2.54 -2.76
N ALA A 122 9.77 -1.40 -2.54
CA ALA A 122 9.14 -0.19 -2.00
C ALA A 122 7.99 0.37 -2.85
N THR A 123 8.11 0.39 -4.18
CA THR A 123 7.08 0.87 -5.10
C THR A 123 6.06 -0.24 -5.38
N ALA A 124 6.53 -1.46 -5.63
CA ALA A 124 5.66 -2.60 -5.91
C ALA A 124 4.66 -2.86 -4.77
N SER A 125 5.09 -2.74 -3.51
CA SER A 125 4.23 -2.90 -2.32
C SER A 125 3.06 -1.91 -2.26
N VAL A 126 3.21 -0.73 -2.89
CA VAL A 126 2.13 0.27 -2.99
C VAL A 126 1.18 -0.11 -4.13
N CYS A 127 1.73 -0.37 -5.32
CA CYS A 127 0.94 -0.63 -6.53
C CYS A 127 0.16 -1.94 -6.45
N SER A 128 0.81 -3.02 -5.97
CA SER A 128 0.20 -4.35 -5.84
C SER A 128 -0.88 -4.43 -4.77
N SER A 129 -1.01 -3.40 -3.93
CA SER A 129 -2.11 -3.30 -2.96
C SER A 129 -3.48 -3.09 -3.64
N CYS A 130 -3.50 -2.60 -4.88
CA CYS A 130 -4.71 -2.49 -5.69
C CYS A 130 -4.61 -3.29 -7.01
N HIS A 131 -3.42 -3.31 -7.62
CA HIS A 131 -3.13 -4.00 -8.88
C HIS A 131 -2.50 -5.37 -8.61
N ASP A 132 -3.32 -6.33 -8.22
CA ASP A 132 -2.91 -7.66 -7.74
C ASP A 132 -3.13 -8.78 -8.76
N SER A 133 -3.39 -8.44 -10.02
CA SER A 133 -3.50 -9.45 -11.07
C SER A 133 -2.14 -10.07 -11.38
N GLU A 134 -2.14 -11.33 -11.81
CA GLU A 134 -0.92 -12.04 -12.19
C GLU A 134 -0.11 -11.28 -13.26
N VAL A 135 -0.80 -10.73 -14.26
CA VAL A 135 -0.16 -9.93 -15.32
C VAL A 135 0.47 -8.65 -14.77
N ALA A 136 -0.19 -7.98 -13.82
CA ALA A 136 0.38 -6.81 -13.16
C ALA A 136 1.63 -7.19 -12.34
N GLY A 137 1.60 -8.31 -11.61
CA GLY A 137 2.76 -8.82 -10.88
C GLY A 137 3.96 -9.11 -11.79
N ILE A 138 3.74 -9.81 -12.92
CA ILE A 138 4.79 -10.08 -13.91
C ILE A 138 5.34 -8.78 -14.50
N HIS A 139 4.46 -7.83 -14.83
CA HIS A 139 4.88 -6.51 -15.32
C HIS A 139 5.77 -5.79 -14.30
N MET A 140 5.41 -5.80 -13.02
CA MET A 140 6.21 -5.19 -11.97
C MET A 140 7.58 -5.87 -11.85
N LEU A 141 7.64 -7.20 -11.84
CA LEU A 141 8.88 -7.98 -11.77
C LEU A 141 9.82 -7.65 -12.95
N GLN A 142 9.28 -7.57 -14.17
CA GLN A 142 10.05 -7.20 -15.36
C GLN A 142 10.66 -5.79 -15.28
N ASN A 143 10.12 -4.94 -14.41
CA ASN A 143 10.57 -3.56 -14.22
C ASN A 143 11.34 -3.35 -12.90
N GLY A 144 11.84 -4.43 -12.29
CA GLY A 144 12.75 -4.37 -11.15
C GLY A 144 12.06 -4.43 -9.77
N ALA A 145 10.77 -4.75 -9.73
CA ALA A 145 10.14 -5.15 -8.47
C ALA A 145 10.70 -6.48 -7.97
N ASP A 146 10.64 -6.68 -6.66
CA ASP A 146 10.99 -7.92 -6.00
C ASP A 146 9.90 -8.23 -4.96
N PHE A 147 9.16 -9.32 -5.17
CA PHE A 147 8.09 -9.79 -4.29
C PHE A 147 8.59 -10.80 -3.25
N THR A 148 9.89 -11.09 -3.24
CA THR A 148 10.55 -12.02 -2.32
C THR A 148 11.82 -11.40 -1.73
N ALA A 149 11.80 -10.08 -1.60
CA ALA A 149 12.95 -9.30 -1.15
C ALA A 149 13.31 -9.67 0.29
N THR A 150 14.59 -9.60 0.61
CA THR A 150 15.11 -9.72 1.98
C THR A 150 15.78 -8.41 2.37
N GLN A 151 16.20 -8.28 3.63
CA GLN A 151 16.90 -7.08 4.10
C GLN A 151 18.18 -6.79 3.30
N SER A 152 18.79 -7.84 2.74
CA SER A 152 19.99 -7.75 1.91
C SER A 152 19.72 -7.40 0.44
N SER A 153 18.46 -7.43 0.00
CA SER A 153 18.10 -7.17 -1.40
C SER A 153 18.39 -5.72 -1.78
N SER A 154 19.22 -5.53 -2.81
CA SER A 154 19.39 -4.24 -3.47
C SER A 154 18.40 -4.11 -4.63
N ASN A 155 17.21 -3.60 -4.35
CA ASN A 155 16.16 -3.47 -5.35
C ASN A 155 16.20 -2.10 -6.04
N SER A 156 16.09 -2.10 -7.36
CA SER A 156 16.06 -0.90 -8.20
C SER A 156 14.87 -0.97 -9.14
N GLU A 157 13.78 -0.36 -8.74
CA GLU A 157 12.55 -0.30 -9.52
C GLU A 157 12.63 0.81 -10.57
N SER A 158 12.33 0.46 -11.82
CA SER A 158 12.36 1.38 -12.97
C SER A 158 11.00 2.02 -13.26
N CYS A 159 10.01 1.83 -12.38
CA CYS A 159 8.61 2.25 -12.57
C CYS A 159 8.47 3.73 -12.96
N VAL A 160 9.28 4.61 -12.36
CA VAL A 160 9.23 6.07 -12.59
C VAL A 160 9.52 6.48 -14.04
N ILE A 161 10.19 5.63 -14.83
CA ILE A 161 10.48 5.90 -16.24
C ILE A 161 9.18 6.00 -17.05
N CYS A 162 8.18 5.19 -16.72
CA CYS A 162 6.89 5.14 -17.42
C CYS A 162 5.74 5.73 -16.61
N HIS A 163 5.76 5.56 -15.29
CA HIS A 163 4.70 5.99 -14.37
C HIS A 163 5.00 7.32 -13.65
N GLY A 164 6.13 7.96 -13.93
CA GLY A 164 6.42 9.29 -13.40
C GLY A 164 5.59 10.42 -14.04
N PRO A 165 5.57 11.61 -13.45
CA PRO A 165 4.90 12.79 -14.00
C PRO A 165 5.30 13.08 -15.45
N GLY A 166 4.29 13.30 -16.31
CA GLY A 166 4.46 13.58 -17.74
C GLY A 166 4.98 12.42 -18.58
N ARG A 167 5.06 11.21 -18.03
CA ARG A 167 5.49 10.00 -18.75
C ARG A 167 4.32 9.31 -19.44
N VAL A 168 4.64 8.34 -20.30
CA VAL A 168 3.67 7.63 -21.16
C VAL A 168 2.54 6.94 -20.40
N SER A 169 2.73 6.66 -19.12
CA SER A 169 1.73 6.05 -18.23
C SER A 169 1.75 6.71 -16.84
N ASP A 170 1.93 8.03 -16.81
CA ASP A 170 1.85 8.86 -15.60
C ASP A 170 0.67 8.43 -14.71
N VAL A 171 0.96 8.18 -13.42
CA VAL A 171 -0.02 7.76 -12.42
C VAL A 171 -1.25 8.68 -12.43
N SER A 172 -1.07 9.99 -12.49
CA SER A 172 -2.17 10.96 -12.50
C SER A 172 -3.04 10.80 -13.74
N THR A 173 -2.42 10.60 -14.91
CA THR A 173 -3.13 10.46 -16.18
C THR A 173 -3.94 9.16 -16.21
N VAL A 174 -3.34 8.03 -15.83
CA VAL A 174 -4.01 6.72 -15.92
C VAL A 174 -5.08 6.52 -14.84
N HIS A 175 -5.01 7.26 -13.73
CA HIS A 175 -6.06 7.29 -12.70
C HIS A 175 -7.07 8.43 -12.90
N GLY A 176 -6.94 9.22 -13.96
CA GLY A 176 -7.89 10.30 -14.28
C GLY A 176 -7.88 11.45 -13.28
N LEU A 177 -6.73 11.73 -12.66
CA LEU A 177 -6.51 12.80 -11.72
C LEU A 177 -6.11 14.10 -12.44
N ALA A 178 -6.74 15.20 -12.05
CA ALA A 178 -6.20 16.51 -12.35
C ALA A 178 -5.04 16.82 -11.37
N PRO A 179 -3.98 17.53 -11.79
CA PRO A 179 -2.99 18.06 -10.87
C PRO A 179 -3.66 18.94 -9.79
N GLU A 180 -3.31 18.76 -8.51
CA GLU A 180 -3.76 19.66 -7.42
C GLU A 180 -3.06 21.02 -7.46
#